data_AF-A0A8J4DK26-F1
#
_entry.id   AF-A0A8J4DK26-F1
#
_cell.length_a   1.000
_cell.length_b   1.000
_cell.length_c   1.000
_cell.angle_alpha   90.00
_cell.angle_beta   90.00
_cell.angle_gamma   90.00
#
_symmetry.space_group_name_H-M   'P 1'
#
loop_
_entity.id
_entity.type
_entity.pdbx_description
1 polymer ?
#
loop_
_entity_poly.entity_id
_entity_poly.type
_entity_poly.pdbx_seq_one_letter_code
_entity_poly.pdbx_strand_id
1 'polypeptide(L)'
;MAKHRAGRRTARRWLTVTAVLIVAAAAAGVALLRRDGGRDGPSAAAPCTPLTVVAATAYAPVLTALAPGLAAGTDCVALAVVTADGRTAGDAAAAAPADVWIPDDGAWATEAGAFTPARDAAGAGTVVATSPVLMLARDAEPPATWLALARAVAEGRRTLALTDPARSGAGLVGAGAAAAAIRADAGADAAAMWLQRARRTARSTAGPALPAAGREVGLVAEHALGAAGPGMRVRPGGDASALLRFTYLPSAAAAADPLRTGGLARLRAALTGPPAAPALAAAGLRTPDGAVPAGGRAAADLAAAPAADLDGPAVDRVFAAWYAADRRADVLVVLDTAAGTARPAPGGDEPLLTDAQRCAQEVVDALPADARAGLWTLAGRRHRVVVRPGPLDAGRRAALAGGLHALAPAGRAGPPDAAVLAAYTAARDGWRPGVPQRVLVVLDGRGAGAAGPADPDRLAADLAGARADDRPVDLAIVVFGGTNAAVAALERAVAPVGGYVGAPRTRPDLAAAFAHLATGGLRG
;
A
#
# COMPACT_ATOMS: atom_id res chain seq x y z
N MET A 1 -29.60 46.97 -18.60
CA MET A 1 -28.95 47.26 -17.30
C MET A 1 -27.64 46.48 -17.22
N ALA A 2 -26.61 47.14 -16.72
CA ALA A 2 -25.22 46.85 -16.98
C ALA A 2 -24.59 45.74 -16.10
N LYS A 3 -23.63 45.06 -16.75
CA LYS A 3 -22.43 44.34 -16.25
C LYS A 3 -22.21 44.27 -14.73
N HIS A 4 -21.90 43.07 -14.25
CA HIS A 4 -20.64 42.81 -13.54
C HIS A 4 -20.11 41.39 -13.81
N ARG A 5 -19.01 41.31 -14.58
CA ARG A 5 -18.10 40.16 -14.61
C ARG A 5 -17.03 40.43 -13.56
N ALA A 6 -16.84 39.53 -12.60
CA ALA A 6 -15.69 39.52 -11.71
C ALA A 6 -14.87 38.26 -11.99
N GLY A 7 -13.75 38.43 -12.69
CA GLY A 7 -12.73 37.41 -12.82
C GLY A 7 -11.78 37.46 -11.62
N ARG A 8 -11.34 36.30 -11.14
CA ARG A 8 -10.12 36.17 -10.35
C ARG A 8 -9.29 35.00 -10.88
N ARG A 9 -8.28 35.37 -11.67
CA ARG A 9 -7.07 34.58 -11.91
C ARG A 9 -6.09 34.82 -10.75
N THR A 10 -5.13 33.90 -10.64
CA THR A 10 -3.87 33.91 -9.88
C THR A 10 -3.90 33.61 -8.38
N ALA A 11 -3.81 32.31 -8.05
CA ALA A 11 -3.20 31.80 -6.82
C ALA A 11 -2.45 30.49 -7.13
N ARG A 12 -1.37 30.60 -7.93
CA ARG A 12 -0.50 29.47 -8.28
C ARG A 12 0.91 30.00 -8.49
N ARG A 13 1.63 30.33 -7.40
CA ARG A 13 3.06 30.74 -7.44
C ARG A 13 3.84 30.70 -6.12
N TRP A 14 3.32 30.12 -5.03
CA TRP A 14 3.97 30.14 -3.71
C TRP A 14 4.45 28.79 -3.18
N LEU A 15 4.56 27.75 -4.03
CA LEU A 15 5.03 26.42 -3.63
C LEU A 15 6.41 26.02 -4.20
N THR A 16 7.05 26.86 -5.00
CA THR A 16 8.36 26.57 -5.61
C THR A 16 9.56 27.21 -4.89
N VAL A 17 9.36 28.07 -3.89
CA VAL A 17 10.47 28.80 -3.25
C VAL A 17 11.14 28.00 -2.12
N THR A 18 10.43 27.08 -1.46
CA THR A 18 10.99 26.34 -0.30
C THR A 18 11.91 25.19 -0.71
N ALA A 19 11.66 24.54 -1.85
CA ALA A 19 12.49 23.43 -2.34
C ALA A 19 13.88 23.89 -2.84
N VAL A 20 13.98 25.13 -3.36
CA VAL A 20 15.25 25.67 -3.89
C VAL A 20 16.23 26.03 -2.77
N LEU A 21 15.75 26.42 -1.60
CA LEU A 21 16.61 26.80 -0.47
C LEU A 21 17.31 25.60 0.19
N ILE A 22 16.68 24.42 0.21
CA ILE A 22 17.31 23.20 0.76
C ILE A 22 18.41 22.68 -0.19
N VAL A 23 18.19 22.76 -1.51
CA VAL A 23 19.19 22.36 -2.52
C VAL A 23 20.39 23.30 -2.54
N ALA A 24 20.17 24.61 -2.35
CA ALA A 24 21.27 25.59 -2.30
C ALA A 24 22.18 25.40 -1.07
N ALA A 25 21.63 25.00 0.08
CA ALA A 25 22.42 24.72 1.27
C ALA A 25 23.28 23.46 1.12
N ALA A 26 22.74 22.41 0.48
CA ALA A 26 23.49 21.18 0.19
C ALA A 26 24.62 21.41 -0.84
N ALA A 27 24.36 22.18 -1.90
CA ALA A 27 25.36 22.51 -2.91
C ALA A 27 26.49 23.40 -2.38
N ALA A 28 26.17 24.35 -1.47
CA ALA A 28 27.17 25.21 -0.83
C ALA A 28 28.12 24.42 0.10
N GLY A 29 27.61 23.41 0.81
CA GLY A 29 28.43 22.51 1.64
C GLY A 29 29.45 21.70 0.83
N VAL A 30 29.05 21.20 -0.35
CA VAL A 30 29.93 20.43 -1.24
C VAL A 30 30.99 21.31 -1.92
N ALA A 31 30.68 22.57 -2.22
CA ALA A 31 31.62 23.50 -2.84
C ALA A 31 32.71 24.01 -1.89
N LEU A 32 32.41 24.16 -0.59
CA LEU A 32 33.37 24.61 0.42
C LEU A 32 34.41 23.52 0.78
N LEU A 33 34.07 22.23 0.64
CA LEU A 33 35.02 21.13 0.85
C LEU A 33 36.01 20.93 -0.31
N ARG A 34 35.84 21.63 -1.44
CA ARG A 34 36.72 21.50 -2.62
C ARG A 34 37.77 22.61 -2.76
N ARG A 35 37.85 23.59 -1.84
CA ARG A 35 38.62 24.83 -2.07
C ARG A 35 39.90 25.03 -1.27
N ASP A 36 40.41 24.02 -0.56
CA ASP A 36 41.75 24.06 0.05
C ASP A 36 42.70 23.08 -0.64
N GLY A 37 43.33 23.55 -1.71
CA GLY A 37 44.40 22.85 -2.42
C GLY A 37 45.54 23.80 -2.72
N GLY A 38 46.53 23.87 -1.82
CA GLY A 38 47.76 24.63 -2.07
C GLY A 38 48.64 24.78 -0.84
N ARG A 39 49.40 23.73 -0.50
CA ARG A 39 50.82 23.78 -0.05
C ARG A 39 51.31 22.38 0.28
N ASP A 40 52.44 22.03 -0.34
CA ASP A 40 53.13 20.74 -0.24
C ASP A 40 53.65 20.45 1.18
N GLY A 41 53.34 19.25 1.68
CA GLY A 41 53.72 18.69 2.99
C GLY A 41 53.24 17.23 3.11
N PRO A 42 53.84 16.39 3.99
CA PRO A 42 54.24 15.02 3.71
C PRO A 42 53.08 14.03 3.47
N SER A 43 53.27 13.15 2.48
CA SER A 43 52.47 11.95 2.15
C SER A 43 50.98 12.09 2.47
N ALA A 44 50.25 12.84 1.63
CA ALA A 44 48.81 12.96 1.69
C ALA A 44 48.18 11.57 1.81
N ALA A 45 47.56 11.29 2.95
CA ALA A 45 46.75 10.10 3.13
C ALA A 45 45.77 10.00 1.95
N ALA A 46 45.65 8.81 1.36
CA ALA A 46 44.72 8.60 0.25
C ALA A 46 43.33 9.13 0.64
N PRO A 47 42.67 9.92 -0.23
CA PRO A 47 41.39 10.51 0.11
C PRO A 47 40.37 9.38 0.37
N CYS A 48 39.61 9.49 1.46
CA CYS A 48 38.59 8.51 1.81
C CYS A 48 37.57 8.35 0.69
N THR A 49 37.06 7.12 0.52
CA THR A 49 35.99 6.84 -0.45
C THR A 49 34.73 7.59 -0.02
N PRO A 50 34.25 8.58 -0.79
CA PRO A 50 33.02 9.25 -0.42
C PRO A 50 31.84 8.28 -0.58
N LEU A 51 30.81 8.37 0.23
CA LEU A 51 29.53 7.70 -0.02
C LEU A 51 28.39 8.63 0.37
N THR A 52 27.40 8.76 -0.50
CA THR A 52 26.14 9.45 -0.19
C THR A 52 25.10 8.44 0.25
N VAL A 53 24.59 8.61 1.47
CA VAL A 53 23.58 7.73 2.05
C VAL A 53 22.31 8.53 2.28
N VAL A 54 21.21 8.11 1.65
CA VAL A 54 19.88 8.58 2.03
C VAL A 54 19.32 7.63 3.06
N ALA A 55 18.90 8.12 4.22
CA ALA A 55 18.36 7.28 5.28
C ALA A 55 17.07 7.86 5.85
N ALA A 56 16.23 7.00 6.40
CA ALA A 56 15.12 7.45 7.24
C ALA A 56 15.64 8.28 8.41
N THR A 57 14.86 9.29 8.81
CA THR A 57 15.21 10.20 9.90
C THR A 57 15.53 9.46 11.19
N ALA A 58 14.82 8.36 11.46
CA ALA A 58 15.06 7.50 12.63
C ALA A 58 16.42 6.76 12.60
N TYR A 59 17.01 6.54 11.42
CA TYR A 59 18.27 5.80 11.28
C TYR A 59 19.50 6.71 11.15
N ALA A 60 19.31 7.97 10.76
CA ALA A 60 20.40 8.94 10.57
C ALA A 60 21.33 9.12 11.79
N PRO A 61 20.85 9.07 13.06
CA PRO A 61 21.74 9.13 14.22
C PRO A 61 22.75 7.98 14.28
N VAL A 62 22.38 6.79 13.80
CA VAL A 62 23.27 5.62 13.74
C VAL A 62 24.43 5.87 12.77
N LEU A 63 24.12 6.36 11.57
CA LEU A 63 25.14 6.72 10.57
C LEU A 63 26.08 7.82 11.08
N THR A 64 25.53 8.82 11.77
CA THR A 64 26.31 9.90 12.38
C THR A 64 27.28 9.39 13.43
N ALA A 65 26.84 8.45 14.28
CA ALA A 65 27.68 7.85 15.32
C ALA A 65 28.80 6.97 14.74
N LEU A 66 28.55 6.29 13.61
CA LEU A 66 29.54 5.42 12.96
C LEU A 66 30.53 6.16 12.05
N ALA A 67 30.19 7.37 11.59
CA ALA A 67 30.99 8.14 10.63
C ALA A 67 32.46 8.35 11.07
N PRO A 68 32.80 8.66 12.33
CA PRO A 68 34.19 8.81 12.75
C PRO A 68 35.03 7.53 12.58
N GLY A 69 34.46 6.36 12.88
CA GLY A 69 35.15 5.08 12.72
C GLY A 69 35.29 4.67 11.25
N LEU A 70 34.33 5.05 10.41
CA LEU A 70 34.40 4.86 8.97
C LEU A 70 35.47 5.75 8.32
N ALA A 71 35.66 6.98 8.81
CA ALA A 71 36.65 7.92 8.31
C ALA A 71 38.11 7.59 8.70
N ALA A 72 38.34 6.53 9.49
CA ALA A 72 39.67 6.12 9.94
C ALA A 72 40.23 4.91 9.17
N GLY A 73 41.56 4.80 9.10
CA GLY A 73 42.27 3.66 8.48
C GLY A 73 42.49 3.80 6.97
N THR A 74 43.12 2.80 6.37
CA THR A 74 43.55 2.81 4.95
C THR A 74 42.40 2.71 3.96
N ASP A 75 41.31 2.04 4.35
CA ASP A 75 40.09 1.91 3.56
C ASP A 75 38.99 2.84 4.07
N CYS A 76 39.34 4.09 4.40
CA CYS A 76 38.39 5.01 5.02
C CYS A 76 37.25 5.40 4.08
N VAL A 77 36.08 5.65 4.68
CA VAL A 77 34.84 6.04 4.02
C VAL A 77 34.36 7.37 4.60
N ALA A 78 34.13 8.35 3.73
CA ALA A 78 33.55 9.64 4.10
C ALA A 78 32.05 9.64 3.79
N LEU A 79 31.20 9.66 4.81
CA LEU A 79 29.74 9.63 4.65
C LEU A 79 29.16 11.04 4.47
N ALA A 80 28.33 11.21 3.44
CA ALA A 80 27.37 12.30 3.32
C ALA A 80 25.97 11.74 3.58
N VAL A 81 25.33 12.14 4.69
CA VAL A 81 24.01 11.62 5.08
C VAL A 81 22.93 12.63 4.72
N VAL A 82 21.90 12.17 4.03
CA VAL A 82 20.68 12.93 3.72
C VAL A 82 19.49 12.19 4.32
N THR A 83 18.58 12.92 4.95
CA THR A 83 17.39 12.31 5.57
C THR A 83 16.17 12.44 4.67
N ALA A 84 15.45 11.33 4.46
CA ALA A 84 14.15 11.34 3.82
C ALA A 84 13.32 10.14 4.30
N ASP A 85 12.02 10.37 4.53
CA ASP A 85 11.08 9.35 5.03
C ASP A 85 9.96 9.07 4.02
N GLY A 86 9.34 7.91 4.17
CA GLY A 86 8.15 7.51 3.43
C GLY A 86 8.33 7.43 1.91
N ARG A 87 7.24 7.63 1.17
CA ARG A 87 7.18 7.48 -0.30
C ARG A 87 8.18 8.35 -1.06
N THR A 88 8.47 9.54 -0.54
CA THR A 88 9.35 10.49 -1.22
C THR A 88 10.84 10.15 -1.04
N ALA A 89 11.18 9.19 -0.19
CA ALA A 89 12.57 8.86 0.11
C ALA A 89 13.32 8.26 -1.08
N GLY A 90 12.66 7.45 -1.91
CA GLY A 90 13.24 6.93 -3.15
C GLY A 90 13.61 8.03 -4.14
N ASP A 91 12.69 8.98 -4.39
CA ASP A 91 12.98 10.14 -5.24
C ASP A 91 14.09 11.04 -4.67
N ALA A 92 14.14 11.20 -3.34
CA ALA A 92 15.23 11.91 -2.68
C ALA A 92 16.58 11.19 -2.87
N ALA A 93 16.60 9.84 -2.80
CA ALA A 93 17.77 9.03 -3.09
C ALA A 93 18.24 9.17 -4.54
N ALA A 94 17.33 9.24 -5.50
CA ALA A 94 17.66 9.51 -6.89
C ALA A 94 18.22 10.93 -7.11
N ALA A 95 17.60 11.94 -6.47
CA ALA A 95 18.00 13.34 -6.60
C ALA A 95 19.35 13.66 -5.92
N ALA A 96 19.71 12.92 -4.86
CA ALA A 96 20.95 13.05 -4.11
C ALA A 96 22.09 12.15 -4.63
N PRO A 97 22.04 11.72 -5.90
CA PRO A 97 22.63 10.46 -6.41
C PRO A 97 23.18 9.51 -5.33
N ALA A 98 22.29 8.93 -4.53
CA ALA A 98 22.68 8.12 -3.39
C ALA A 98 23.42 6.84 -3.82
N ASP A 99 24.51 6.54 -3.12
CA ASP A 99 25.19 5.24 -3.22
C ASP A 99 24.40 4.17 -2.44
N VAL A 100 23.73 4.57 -1.36
CA VAL A 100 22.90 3.69 -0.51
C VAL A 100 21.64 4.42 -0.08
N TRP A 101 20.51 3.70 -0.11
CA TRP A 101 19.26 4.09 0.54
C TRP A 101 18.95 3.15 1.71
N ILE A 102 18.64 3.70 2.88
CA ILE A 102 18.19 2.95 4.08
C ILE A 102 16.82 3.48 4.51
N PRO A 103 15.72 2.99 3.91
CA PRO A 103 14.37 3.37 4.32
C PRO A 103 14.03 2.85 5.74
N ASP A 104 12.94 3.36 6.32
CA ASP A 104 12.42 2.89 7.61
C ASP A 104 11.70 1.54 7.51
N ASP A 105 11.43 1.05 6.30
CA ASP A 105 11.01 -0.32 6.04
C ASP A 105 11.43 -0.82 4.64
N GLY A 106 11.71 -2.11 4.49
CA GLY A 106 12.06 -2.72 3.21
C GLY A 106 10.94 -2.67 2.16
N ALA A 107 9.68 -2.55 2.60
CA ALA A 107 8.51 -2.42 1.74
C ALA A 107 8.61 -1.23 0.75
N TRP A 108 9.33 -0.17 1.12
CA TRP A 108 9.54 1.00 0.28
C TRP A 108 10.35 0.72 -1.00
N ALA A 109 11.06 -0.40 -1.08
CA ALA A 109 11.80 -0.77 -2.29
C ALA A 109 10.87 -0.92 -3.51
N THR A 110 9.59 -1.22 -3.30
CA THR A 110 8.57 -1.28 -4.37
C THR A 110 8.15 0.11 -4.88
N GLU A 111 8.40 1.15 -4.08
CA GLU A 111 8.07 2.56 -4.32
C GLU A 111 9.34 3.40 -4.53
N ALA A 112 10.45 2.80 -4.98
CA ALA A 112 11.74 3.48 -5.10
C ALA A 112 11.75 4.66 -6.09
N GLY A 113 10.69 4.84 -6.88
CA GLY A 113 10.59 5.93 -7.86
C GLY A 113 11.69 5.84 -8.91
N ALA A 114 12.44 6.92 -9.10
CA ALA A 114 13.58 6.95 -10.02
C ALA A 114 14.84 6.26 -9.47
N PHE A 115 14.91 5.95 -8.17
CA PHE A 115 16.04 5.26 -7.59
C PHE A 115 16.03 3.79 -8.02
N THR A 116 17.16 3.31 -8.52
CA THR A 116 17.32 1.91 -8.96
C THR A 116 18.17 1.15 -7.96
N PRO A 117 17.56 0.44 -6.99
CA PRO A 117 18.32 -0.40 -6.07
C PRO A 117 18.99 -1.56 -6.82
N ALA A 118 20.20 -1.92 -6.40
CA ALA A 118 20.86 -3.12 -6.88
C ALA A 118 20.06 -4.36 -6.46
N ARG A 119 20.07 -5.39 -7.31
CA ARG A 119 19.47 -6.70 -7.00
C ARG A 119 20.59 -7.70 -6.75
N ASP A 120 20.52 -8.39 -5.61
CA ASP A 120 21.43 -9.48 -5.24
C ASP A 120 22.93 -9.12 -5.27
N ALA A 121 23.27 -7.84 -5.15
CA ALA A 121 24.64 -7.32 -5.22
C ALA A 121 24.93 -6.38 -4.06
N ALA A 122 26.21 -6.28 -3.67
CA ALA A 122 26.70 -5.42 -2.59
C ALA A 122 25.94 -5.57 -1.24
N GLY A 123 25.27 -6.71 -1.02
CA GLY A 123 24.46 -6.92 0.19
C GLY A 123 23.08 -6.25 0.16
N ALA A 124 22.54 -5.92 -1.02
CA ALA A 124 21.18 -5.42 -1.15
C ALA A 124 20.16 -6.30 -0.40
N GLY A 125 19.24 -5.66 0.31
CA GLY A 125 18.21 -6.33 1.10
C GLY A 125 18.65 -6.71 2.52
N THR A 126 19.90 -6.42 2.93
CA THR A 126 20.36 -6.69 4.30
C THR A 126 19.59 -5.80 5.29
N VAL A 127 18.84 -6.40 6.23
CA VAL A 127 18.26 -5.64 7.36
C VAL A 127 19.38 -5.24 8.31
N VAL A 128 19.50 -3.95 8.60
CA VAL A 128 20.56 -3.38 9.44
C VAL A 128 20.07 -2.94 10.82
N ALA A 129 18.75 -2.79 10.99
CA ALA A 129 18.11 -2.61 12.29
C ALA A 129 16.63 -2.91 12.20
N THR A 130 15.99 -3.08 13.36
CA THR A 130 14.54 -3.18 13.46
C THR A 130 13.97 -2.23 14.50
N SER A 131 12.67 -1.93 14.38
CA SER A 131 11.91 -1.24 15.42
C SER A 131 10.48 -1.76 15.47
N PRO A 132 10.04 -2.40 16.55
CA PRO A 132 8.66 -2.88 16.67
C PRO A 132 7.65 -1.75 16.61
N VAL A 133 6.53 -1.98 15.93
CA VAL A 133 5.34 -1.13 16.01
C VAL A 133 4.47 -1.63 17.16
N LEU A 134 4.21 -0.76 18.13
CA LEU A 134 3.56 -1.08 19.39
C LEU A 134 2.20 -0.37 19.49
N MET A 135 1.27 -0.99 20.20
CA MET A 135 -0.04 -0.41 20.51
C MET A 135 0.05 0.41 21.79
N LEU A 136 -0.30 1.69 21.69
CA LEU A 136 -0.33 2.63 22.80
C LEU A 136 -1.77 3.02 23.13
N ALA A 137 -2.13 2.95 24.41
CA ALA A 137 -3.42 3.41 24.88
C ALA A 137 -3.25 4.30 26.13
N ARG A 138 -4.18 5.25 26.30
CA ARG A 138 -4.26 6.09 27.49
C ARG A 138 -5.32 5.53 28.44
N ASP A 139 -4.98 5.42 29.72
CA ASP A 139 -5.88 5.04 30.83
C ASP A 139 -6.57 3.66 30.72
N ALA A 140 -6.28 2.87 29.68
CA ALA A 140 -6.81 1.54 29.46
C ALA A 140 -5.74 0.62 28.85
N GLU A 141 -5.89 -0.69 29.05
CA GLU A 141 -5.01 -1.66 28.41
C GLU A 141 -5.19 -1.61 26.88
N PRO A 142 -4.08 -1.56 26.11
CA PRO A 142 -4.15 -1.78 24.67
C PRO A 142 -4.65 -3.20 24.37
N PRO A 143 -5.25 -3.43 23.19
CA PRO A 143 -5.64 -4.77 22.77
C PRO A 143 -4.45 -5.75 22.82
N ALA A 144 -4.73 -7.01 23.14
CA ALA A 144 -3.69 -8.03 23.30
C ALA A 144 -3.08 -8.50 21.97
N THR A 145 -3.79 -8.35 20.86
CA THR A 145 -3.40 -8.85 19.52
C THR A 145 -3.82 -7.85 18.44
N TRP A 146 -3.20 -7.93 17.26
CA TRP A 146 -3.59 -7.14 16.08
C TRP A 146 -5.03 -7.46 15.67
N LEU A 147 -5.41 -8.74 15.73
CA LEU A 147 -6.80 -9.14 15.48
C LEU A 147 -7.79 -8.51 16.47
N ALA A 148 -7.46 -8.48 17.77
CA ALA A 148 -8.30 -7.86 18.79
C ALA A 148 -8.45 -6.34 18.60
N LEU A 149 -7.35 -5.66 18.22
CA LEU A 149 -7.39 -4.25 17.83
C LEU A 149 -8.31 -4.05 16.63
N ALA A 150 -8.11 -4.84 15.57
CA ALA A 150 -8.85 -4.69 14.33
C ALA A 150 -10.36 -4.91 14.54
N ARG A 151 -10.76 -5.93 15.31
CA ARG A 151 -12.16 -6.16 15.71
C ARG A 151 -12.73 -5.00 16.53
N ALA A 152 -11.98 -4.47 17.50
CA ALA A 152 -12.44 -3.33 18.29
C ALA A 152 -12.66 -2.06 17.46
N VAL A 153 -11.86 -1.83 16.42
CA VAL A 153 -12.06 -0.75 15.43
C VAL A 153 -13.28 -1.04 14.54
N ALA A 154 -13.42 -2.29 14.08
CA ALA A 154 -14.57 -2.73 13.29
C ALA A 154 -15.90 -2.62 14.05
N GLU A 155 -15.89 -2.73 15.38
CA GLU A 155 -17.07 -2.59 16.24
C GLU A 155 -17.28 -1.14 16.70
N GLY A 156 -16.36 -0.22 16.39
CA GLY A 156 -16.41 1.17 16.84
C GLY A 156 -16.09 1.37 18.33
N ARG A 157 -15.62 0.32 19.02
CA ARG A 157 -15.16 0.39 20.42
C ARG A 157 -13.83 1.11 20.56
N ARG A 158 -13.03 1.16 19.48
CA ARG A 158 -11.75 1.86 19.42
C ARG A 158 -11.60 2.66 18.12
N THR A 159 -10.76 3.67 18.15
CA THR A 159 -10.26 4.39 16.96
C THR A 159 -8.75 4.29 16.89
N LEU A 160 -8.16 4.54 15.71
CA LEU A 160 -6.71 4.50 15.52
C LEU A 160 -6.11 5.90 15.49
N ALA A 161 -4.97 6.06 16.12
CA ALA A 161 -3.97 7.07 15.73
C ALA A 161 -2.84 6.34 15.02
N LEU A 162 -2.47 6.80 13.82
CA LEU A 162 -1.29 6.32 13.13
C LEU A 162 -0.55 7.48 12.46
N THR A 163 0.76 7.35 12.29
CA THR A 163 1.51 8.25 11.41
C THR A 163 0.98 8.04 10.00
N ASP A 164 0.91 9.10 9.20
CA ASP A 164 0.51 9.02 7.79
C ASP A 164 1.29 7.88 7.07
N PRO A 165 0.61 6.81 6.56
CA PRO A 165 1.27 5.67 5.93
C PRO A 165 2.18 6.02 4.75
N ALA A 166 1.92 7.15 4.08
CA ALA A 166 2.77 7.62 2.99
C ALA A 166 4.05 8.32 3.45
N ARG A 167 4.11 8.73 4.73
CA ARG A 167 5.22 9.48 5.30
C ARG A 167 6.07 8.66 6.27
N SER A 168 5.58 7.49 6.70
CA SER A 168 6.29 6.65 7.67
C SER A 168 5.93 5.18 7.54
N GLY A 169 6.96 4.34 7.58
CA GLY A 169 6.85 2.90 7.72
C GLY A 169 6.03 2.48 8.95
N ALA A 170 6.03 3.24 10.06
CA ALA A 170 5.24 2.92 11.25
C ALA A 170 3.73 2.92 10.96
N GLY A 171 3.26 3.90 10.19
CA GLY A 171 1.88 3.97 9.74
C GLY A 171 1.53 2.83 8.79
N LEU A 172 2.42 2.57 7.82
CA LEU A 172 2.27 1.51 6.82
C LEU A 172 2.24 0.11 7.46
N VAL A 173 3.27 -0.24 8.24
CA VAL A 173 3.42 -1.53 8.93
C VAL A 173 2.34 -1.73 9.98
N GLY A 174 2.00 -0.71 10.76
CA GLY A 174 0.93 -0.80 11.77
C GLY A 174 -0.45 -1.06 11.15
N ALA A 175 -0.81 -0.33 10.10
CA ALA A 175 -2.05 -0.58 9.35
C ALA A 175 -2.04 -1.95 8.66
N GLY A 176 -0.91 -2.30 8.04
CA GLY A 176 -0.70 -3.58 7.35
C GLY A 176 -0.82 -4.77 8.30
N ALA A 177 -0.29 -4.70 9.52
CA ALA A 177 -0.36 -5.77 10.51
C ALA A 177 -1.80 -6.04 10.97
N ALA A 178 -2.58 -4.99 11.27
CA ALA A 178 -3.98 -5.14 11.61
C ALA A 178 -4.83 -5.70 10.46
N ALA A 179 -4.57 -5.25 9.21
CA ALA A 179 -5.22 -5.79 8.03
C ALA A 179 -4.84 -7.25 7.76
N ALA A 180 -3.56 -7.61 7.95
CA ALA A 180 -3.07 -8.97 7.80
C ALA A 180 -3.71 -9.92 8.82
N ALA A 181 -3.90 -9.47 10.06
CA ALA A 181 -4.60 -10.23 11.09
C ALA A 181 -6.06 -10.52 10.70
N ILE A 182 -6.78 -9.51 10.18
CA ILE A 182 -8.15 -9.72 9.66
C ILE A 182 -8.15 -10.65 8.44
N ARG A 183 -7.18 -10.53 7.54
CA ARG A 183 -7.07 -11.42 6.37
C ARG A 183 -6.88 -12.87 6.78
N ALA A 184 -6.04 -13.13 7.77
CA ALA A 184 -5.83 -14.49 8.30
C ALA A 184 -7.09 -15.07 8.96
N ASP A 185 -7.89 -14.22 9.62
CA ASP A 185 -9.12 -14.62 10.32
C ASP A 185 -10.35 -14.77 9.39
N ALA A 186 -10.53 -13.82 8.47
CA ALA A 186 -11.78 -13.61 7.73
C ALA A 186 -11.58 -13.34 6.23
N GLY A 187 -10.36 -13.47 5.70
CA GLY A 187 -10.06 -13.36 4.28
C GLY A 187 -9.82 -11.93 3.77
N ALA A 188 -9.42 -11.83 2.50
CA ALA A 188 -8.95 -10.59 1.90
C ALA A 188 -10.05 -9.50 1.76
N ASP A 189 -11.31 -9.89 1.56
CA ASP A 189 -12.45 -8.96 1.48
C ASP A 189 -12.67 -8.25 2.82
N ALA A 190 -12.67 -9.00 3.91
CA ALA A 190 -12.82 -8.46 5.26
C ALA A 190 -11.66 -7.50 5.61
N ALA A 191 -10.44 -7.82 5.20
CA ALA A 191 -9.28 -6.96 5.41
C ALA A 191 -9.39 -5.63 4.63
N ALA A 192 -9.85 -5.68 3.38
CA ALA A 192 -10.07 -4.48 2.57
C ALA A 192 -11.17 -3.58 3.16
N MET A 193 -12.30 -4.17 3.60
CA MET A 193 -13.33 -3.43 4.32
C MET A 193 -12.80 -2.78 5.59
N TRP A 194 -12.02 -3.55 6.36
CA TRP A 194 -11.44 -3.07 7.59
C TRP A 194 -10.56 -1.85 7.33
N LEU A 195 -9.68 -1.90 6.32
CA LEU A 195 -8.83 -0.78 5.93
C LEU A 195 -9.65 0.47 5.56
N GLN A 196 -10.71 0.31 4.76
CA GLN A 196 -11.60 1.43 4.40
C GLN A 196 -12.29 2.03 5.62
N ARG A 197 -12.75 1.19 6.54
CA ARG A 197 -13.39 1.64 7.78
C ARG A 197 -12.39 2.33 8.72
N ALA A 198 -11.24 1.71 8.93
CA ALA A 198 -10.16 2.23 9.75
C ALA A 198 -9.74 3.61 9.26
N ARG A 199 -9.50 3.79 7.95
CA ARG A 199 -9.18 5.09 7.35
C ARG A 199 -10.21 6.18 7.69
N ARG A 200 -11.51 5.87 7.66
CA ARG A 200 -12.57 6.85 7.96
C ARG A 200 -12.60 7.31 9.41
N THR A 201 -12.16 6.46 10.33
CA THR A 201 -12.22 6.73 11.78
C THR A 201 -10.86 7.01 12.40
N ALA A 202 -9.78 6.78 11.66
CA ALA A 202 -8.42 6.98 12.10
C ALA A 202 -8.00 8.45 12.01
N ARG A 203 -7.16 8.86 12.96
CA ARG A 203 -6.45 10.13 12.93
C ARG A 203 -5.02 9.90 12.41
N SER A 204 -4.68 10.55 11.29
CA SER A 204 -3.31 10.58 10.78
C SER A 204 -2.51 11.71 11.42
N THR A 205 -1.27 11.42 11.82
CA THR A 205 -0.35 12.40 12.43
C THR A 205 0.90 12.59 11.59
N ALA A 206 1.53 13.77 11.72
CA ALA A 206 2.83 14.06 11.11
C ALA A 206 4.02 13.55 11.94
N GLY A 207 3.85 13.40 13.26
CA GLY A 207 4.82 12.82 14.18
C GLY A 207 4.30 11.53 14.83
N PRO A 208 4.92 11.07 15.94
CA PRO A 208 4.50 9.86 16.64
C PRO A 208 3.00 9.86 16.94
N ALA A 209 2.34 8.75 16.63
CA ALA A 209 0.89 8.63 16.68
C ALA A 209 0.34 8.40 18.09
N LEU A 210 0.66 9.29 19.02
CA LEU A 210 0.23 9.18 20.41
C LEU A 210 -1.29 9.31 20.52
N PRO A 211 -1.97 8.50 21.36
CA PRO A 211 -3.41 8.59 21.55
C PRO A 211 -3.77 9.91 22.27
N ALA A 212 -4.72 10.64 21.70
CA ALA A 212 -5.25 11.91 22.20
C ALA A 212 -6.50 11.72 23.08
N ALA A 213 -7.21 10.59 22.92
CA ALA A 213 -8.43 10.26 23.66
C ALA A 213 -8.40 8.81 24.18
N GLY A 214 -9.15 8.51 25.26
CA GLY A 214 -9.11 7.19 25.92
C GLY A 214 -9.60 6.01 25.06
N ARG A 215 -10.38 6.26 24.00
CA ARG A 215 -10.80 5.22 23.04
C ARG A 215 -9.81 5.01 21.89
N GLU A 216 -8.82 5.88 21.77
CA GLU A 216 -7.86 5.86 20.66
C GLU A 216 -6.68 4.94 21.02
N VAL A 217 -6.26 4.14 20.06
CA VAL A 217 -5.04 3.33 20.14
C VAL A 217 -4.04 3.89 19.14
N GLY A 218 -2.89 4.33 19.65
CA GLY A 218 -1.75 4.78 18.86
C GLY A 218 -0.93 3.61 18.33
N LEU A 219 -0.54 3.65 17.07
CA LEU A 219 0.42 2.74 16.47
C LEU A 219 1.76 3.45 16.35
N VAL A 220 2.70 3.12 17.24
CA VAL A 220 3.95 3.88 17.41
C VAL A 220 5.15 2.92 17.37
N ALA A 221 6.16 3.28 16.58
CA ALA A 221 7.42 2.53 16.56
C ALA A 221 8.17 2.71 17.88
N GLU A 222 8.84 1.66 18.35
CA GLU A 222 9.52 1.63 19.65
C GLU A 222 10.55 2.76 19.81
N HIS A 223 11.33 3.05 18.75
CA HIS A 223 12.33 4.13 18.77
C HIS A 223 11.72 5.52 19.00
N ALA A 224 10.43 5.69 18.70
CA ALA A 224 9.71 6.95 18.86
C ALA A 224 8.97 7.07 20.21
N LEU A 225 9.05 6.05 21.07
CA LEU A 225 8.32 6.05 22.36
C LEU A 225 8.85 7.05 23.38
N GLY A 226 10.06 7.58 23.21
CA GLY A 226 10.55 8.68 24.05
C GLY A 226 9.64 9.92 24.03
N ALA A 227 8.78 10.06 23.02
CA ALA A 227 7.78 11.12 22.94
C ALA A 227 6.51 10.85 23.78
N ALA A 228 6.31 9.62 24.28
CA ALA A 228 5.14 9.27 25.08
C ALA A 228 5.25 9.86 26.49
N GLY A 229 4.20 10.58 26.91
CA GLY A 229 4.10 11.11 28.27
C GLY A 229 3.72 10.04 29.30
N PRO A 230 3.72 10.40 30.60
CA PRO A 230 3.30 9.50 31.68
C PRO A 230 1.84 9.05 31.49
N GLY A 231 1.51 7.85 31.98
CA GLY A 231 0.15 7.28 31.91
C GLY A 231 -0.19 6.54 30.61
N MET A 232 0.77 6.43 29.68
CA MET A 232 0.62 5.59 28.49
C MET A 232 0.91 4.13 28.82
N ARG A 233 0.04 3.24 28.34
CA ARG A 233 0.25 1.79 28.39
C ARG A 233 0.66 1.32 27.00
N VAL A 234 1.68 0.47 26.96
CA VAL A 234 2.30 -0.03 25.71
C VAL A 234 2.14 -1.53 25.66
N ARG A 235 1.79 -2.07 24.49
CA ARG A 235 1.71 -3.52 24.28
C ARG A 235 2.10 -3.89 22.84
N PRO A 236 2.92 -4.93 22.62
CA PRO A 236 3.13 -5.50 21.29
C PRO A 236 1.93 -6.37 20.90
N GLY A 237 1.75 -6.63 19.60
CA GLY A 237 0.75 -7.61 19.16
C GLY A 237 1.16 -9.03 19.58
N GLY A 238 0.31 -9.71 20.33
CA GLY A 238 0.58 -11.07 20.80
C GLY A 238 0.42 -12.17 19.74
N ASP A 239 -0.22 -11.88 18.61
CA ASP A 239 -0.38 -12.76 17.45
C ASP A 239 0.79 -12.64 16.46
N ALA A 240 1.39 -11.45 16.33
CA ALA A 240 2.60 -11.22 15.56
C ALA A 240 3.31 -9.93 15.98
N SER A 241 4.64 -9.94 15.91
CA SER A 241 5.45 -8.74 16.09
C SER A 241 5.55 -7.97 14.76
N ALA A 242 4.84 -6.85 14.65
CA ALA A 242 4.98 -5.97 13.49
C ALA A 242 6.29 -5.17 13.62
N LEU A 243 7.22 -5.33 12.67
CA LEU A 243 8.55 -4.74 12.73
C LEU A 243 8.78 -3.80 11.56
N LEU A 244 9.29 -2.60 11.86
CA LEU A 244 10.02 -1.80 10.90
C LEU A 244 11.36 -2.47 10.63
N ARG A 245 11.73 -2.63 9.35
CA ARG A 245 12.98 -3.25 8.92
C ARG A 245 13.81 -2.25 8.12
N PHE A 246 14.74 -1.58 8.81
CA PHE A 246 15.68 -0.67 8.16
C PHE A 246 16.59 -1.49 7.25
N THR A 247 16.47 -1.29 5.94
CA THR A 247 17.03 -2.19 4.93
C THR A 247 18.12 -1.50 4.13
N TYR A 248 19.28 -2.13 3.99
CA TYR A 248 20.38 -1.63 3.19
C TYR A 248 20.11 -1.86 1.70
N LEU A 249 19.86 -0.79 0.95
CA LEU A 249 19.57 -0.80 -0.49
C LEU A 249 20.63 0.01 -1.25
N PRO A 250 21.76 -0.60 -1.65
CA PRO A 250 22.77 0.07 -2.48
C PRO A 250 22.18 0.37 -3.87
N SER A 251 22.59 1.47 -4.50
CA SER A 251 22.19 1.75 -5.88
C SER A 251 22.88 0.80 -6.86
N ALA A 252 22.20 0.45 -7.96
CA ALA A 252 22.78 -0.41 -8.99
C ALA A 252 24.07 0.19 -9.57
N ALA A 253 24.13 1.52 -9.72
CA ALA A 253 25.31 2.23 -10.20
C ALA A 253 26.49 2.12 -9.23
N ALA A 254 26.27 2.37 -7.93
CA ALA A 254 27.34 2.28 -6.94
C ALA A 254 27.81 0.83 -6.73
N ALA A 255 26.90 -0.14 -6.78
CA ALA A 255 27.24 -1.56 -6.68
C ALA A 255 28.09 -2.06 -7.86
N ALA A 256 27.94 -1.46 -9.03
CA ALA A 256 28.72 -1.79 -10.23
C ALA A 256 30.06 -1.03 -10.34
N ASP A 257 30.27 0.01 -9.53
CA ASP A 257 31.49 0.83 -9.55
C ASP A 257 32.59 0.20 -8.68
N PRO A 258 33.71 -0.27 -9.26
CA PRO A 258 34.82 -0.85 -8.51
C PRO A 258 35.38 0.08 -7.42
N LEU A 259 35.36 1.40 -7.65
CA LEU A 259 35.85 2.39 -6.69
C LEU A 259 34.94 2.52 -5.47
N ARG A 260 33.66 2.15 -5.59
CA ARG A 260 32.67 2.23 -4.50
C ARG A 260 32.52 0.91 -3.76
N THR A 261 32.72 -0.23 -4.43
CA THR A 261 32.46 -1.56 -3.86
C THR A 261 33.13 -1.82 -2.51
N GLY A 262 34.40 -1.43 -2.34
CA GLY A 262 35.10 -1.55 -1.06
C GLY A 262 34.49 -0.69 0.04
N GLY A 263 34.11 0.55 -0.29
CA GLY A 263 33.41 1.45 0.63
C GLY A 263 32.02 0.94 1.02
N LEU A 264 31.24 0.42 0.08
CA LEU A 264 29.94 -0.18 0.34
C LEU A 264 30.06 -1.39 1.27
N ALA A 265 31.03 -2.27 1.02
CA ALA A 265 31.30 -3.43 1.86
C ALA A 265 31.69 -3.02 3.29
N ARG A 266 32.56 -2.02 3.43
CA ARG A 266 32.97 -1.48 4.73
C ARG A 266 31.79 -0.84 5.48
N LEU A 267 30.99 -0.02 4.80
CA LEU A 267 29.80 0.59 5.39
C LEU A 267 28.85 -0.50 5.90
N ARG A 268 28.51 -1.50 5.07
CA ARG A 268 27.64 -2.61 5.47
C ARG A 268 28.21 -3.35 6.68
N ALA A 269 29.51 -3.67 6.67
CA ALA A 269 30.17 -4.34 7.80
C ALA A 269 30.11 -3.52 9.09
N ALA A 270 30.23 -2.19 9.01
CA ALA A 270 30.06 -1.32 10.18
C ALA A 270 28.61 -1.30 10.70
N LEU A 271 27.62 -1.31 9.80
CA LEU A 271 26.20 -1.32 10.14
C LEU A 271 25.71 -2.64 10.74
N THR A 272 26.29 -3.77 10.32
CA THR A 272 25.91 -5.11 10.83
C THR A 272 26.87 -5.64 11.90
N GLY A 273 27.97 -4.94 12.15
CA GLY A 273 29.03 -5.38 13.06
C GLY A 273 28.87 -4.87 14.49
N PRO A 274 29.77 -5.29 15.41
CA PRO A 274 29.76 -4.86 16.80
C PRO A 274 29.73 -3.32 17.03
N PRO A 275 30.38 -2.47 16.20
CA PRO A 275 30.33 -1.02 16.39
C PRO A 275 28.92 -0.41 16.29
N ALA A 276 27.98 -1.06 15.59
CA ALA A 276 26.62 -0.57 15.45
C ALA A 276 25.81 -0.68 16.76
N ALA A 277 26.10 -1.66 17.62
CA ALA A 277 25.31 -1.92 18.82
C ALA A 277 25.08 -0.69 19.73
N PRO A 278 26.11 0.08 20.15
CA PRO A 278 25.89 1.29 20.96
C PRO A 278 25.13 2.38 20.20
N ALA A 279 25.36 2.51 18.89
CA ALA A 279 24.66 3.50 18.06
C ALA A 279 23.16 3.16 17.90
N LEU A 280 22.84 1.87 17.72
CA LEU A 280 21.46 1.37 17.70
C LEU A 280 20.78 1.57 19.05
N ALA A 281 21.46 1.22 20.16
CA ALA A 281 20.94 1.41 21.51
C ALA A 281 20.61 2.89 21.78
N ALA A 282 21.51 3.81 21.41
CA ALA A 282 21.30 5.24 21.58
C ALA A 282 20.15 5.79 20.72
N ALA A 283 19.91 5.20 19.55
CA ALA A 283 18.79 5.54 18.67
C ALA A 283 17.46 4.86 19.07
N GLY A 284 17.44 4.02 20.11
CA GLY A 284 16.25 3.25 20.49
C GLY A 284 15.86 2.19 19.46
N LEU A 285 16.82 1.74 18.64
CA LEU A 285 16.64 0.72 17.62
C LEU A 285 17.12 -0.64 18.11
N ARG A 286 16.53 -1.69 17.54
CA ARG A 286 16.91 -3.08 17.76
C ARG A 286 17.89 -3.57 16.70
N THR A 287 18.59 -4.65 17.00
CA THR A 287 19.42 -5.37 16.03
C THR A 287 18.55 -5.99 14.91
N PRO A 288 19.16 -6.46 13.81
CA PRO A 288 18.41 -7.07 12.69
C PRO A 288 17.52 -8.25 13.06
N ASP A 289 17.90 -9.01 14.10
CA ASP A 289 17.16 -10.14 14.65
C ASP A 289 16.07 -9.74 15.67
N GLY A 290 15.88 -8.44 15.93
CA GLY A 290 14.89 -7.94 16.88
C GLY A 290 15.33 -7.99 18.35
N ALA A 291 16.60 -8.29 18.63
CA ALA A 291 17.15 -8.23 19.97
C ALA A 291 17.45 -6.78 20.42
N VAL A 292 17.45 -6.58 21.74
CA VAL A 292 17.85 -5.30 22.33
C VAL A 292 19.38 -5.23 22.31
N PRO A 293 20.01 -4.23 21.68
CA PRO A 293 21.46 -4.10 21.67
C PRO A 293 21.99 -3.89 23.10
N ALA A 294 23.25 -4.25 23.33
CA ALA A 294 23.91 -4.02 24.62
C ALA A 294 23.83 -2.54 25.03
N GLY A 295 23.38 -2.26 26.26
CA GLY A 295 23.16 -0.91 26.78
C GLY A 295 21.82 -0.27 26.36
N GLY A 296 21.05 -0.91 25.49
CA GLY A 296 19.70 -0.50 25.11
C GLY A 296 18.64 -0.87 26.15
N ARG A 297 17.42 -0.37 25.95
CA ARG A 297 16.23 -0.73 26.73
C ARG A 297 15.08 -1.05 25.78
N ALA A 298 14.41 -2.18 25.98
CA ALA A 298 13.14 -2.47 25.33
C ALA A 298 12.01 -1.71 26.02
N ALA A 299 11.04 -1.24 25.23
CA ALA A 299 9.77 -0.77 25.75
C ALA A 299 8.80 -1.93 26.02
N ALA A 300 8.98 -3.06 25.32
CA ALA A 300 8.21 -4.28 25.53
C ALA A 300 8.97 -5.54 25.08
N ASP A 301 8.66 -6.67 25.71
CA ASP A 301 9.15 -7.98 25.30
C ASP A 301 8.36 -8.48 24.09
N LEU A 302 9.08 -8.94 23.06
CA LEU A 302 8.50 -9.49 21.84
C LEU A 302 8.40 -11.01 21.96
N ALA A 303 7.30 -11.50 22.52
CA ALA A 303 7.07 -12.94 22.63
C ALA A 303 6.57 -13.57 21.32
N ALA A 304 5.88 -12.79 20.48
CA ALA A 304 5.33 -13.25 19.21
C ALA A 304 6.39 -13.25 18.10
N ALA A 305 6.29 -14.23 17.19
CA ALA A 305 7.12 -14.26 15.99
C ALA A 305 6.92 -12.99 15.14
N PRO A 306 7.96 -12.53 14.41
CA PRO A 306 7.82 -11.42 13.47
C PRO A 306 6.71 -11.67 12.46
N ALA A 307 5.89 -10.65 12.20
CA ALA A 307 4.95 -10.67 11.08
C ALA A 307 5.73 -10.81 9.77
N ALA A 308 5.11 -11.46 8.77
CA ALA A 308 5.64 -11.48 7.42
C ALA A 308 5.86 -10.06 6.90
N ASP A 309 6.86 -9.90 6.02
CA ASP A 309 7.13 -8.62 5.37
C ASP A 309 5.92 -8.15 4.58
N LEU A 310 5.73 -6.83 4.52
CA LEU A 310 4.75 -6.26 3.60
C LEU A 310 5.32 -6.35 2.19
N ASP A 311 4.75 -7.26 1.40
CA ASP A 311 5.00 -7.33 -0.04
C ASP A 311 4.36 -6.14 -0.77
N GLY A 312 4.76 -5.92 -2.03
CA GLY A 312 4.21 -4.86 -2.88
C GLY A 312 2.67 -4.84 -2.88
N PRO A 313 1.98 -5.97 -3.13
CA PRO A 313 0.52 -6.02 -3.08
C PRO A 313 -0.07 -5.59 -1.72
N ALA A 314 0.55 -5.90 -0.58
CA ALA A 314 0.09 -5.44 0.72
C ALA A 314 0.28 -3.94 0.91
N VAL A 315 1.39 -3.39 0.45
CA VAL A 315 1.66 -1.94 0.44
C VAL A 315 0.63 -1.20 -0.41
N ASP A 316 0.41 -1.68 -1.64
CA ASP A 316 -0.58 -1.13 -2.58
C ASP A 316 -1.98 -1.08 -1.96
N ARG A 317 -2.39 -2.14 -1.25
CA ARG A 317 -3.70 -2.17 -0.58
C ARG A 317 -3.82 -1.13 0.53
N VAL A 318 -2.77 -0.90 1.31
CA VAL A 318 -2.76 0.17 2.32
C VAL A 318 -2.86 1.52 1.63
N PHE A 319 -2.07 1.80 0.59
CA PHE A 319 -2.14 3.08 -0.11
C PHE A 319 -3.47 3.31 -0.82
N ALA A 320 -3.98 2.32 -1.55
CA ALA A 320 -5.29 2.40 -2.19
C ALA A 320 -6.41 2.61 -1.15
N ALA A 321 -6.26 2.09 0.07
CA ALA A 321 -7.19 2.41 1.15
C ALA A 321 -7.09 3.88 1.57
N TRP A 322 -5.88 4.35 1.93
CA TRP A 322 -5.67 5.70 2.48
C TRP A 322 -5.82 6.84 1.47
N TYR A 323 -5.37 6.64 0.23
CA TYR A 323 -5.24 7.67 -0.79
C TYR A 323 -6.04 7.31 -2.03
N ALA A 324 -6.99 8.17 -2.39
CA ALA A 324 -7.79 7.97 -3.60
C ALA A 324 -6.93 7.99 -4.87
N ALA A 325 -5.84 8.77 -4.88
CA ALA A 325 -4.91 8.85 -6.02
C ALA A 325 -4.15 7.54 -6.29
N ASP A 326 -4.08 6.64 -5.31
CA ASP A 326 -3.41 5.34 -5.41
C ASP A 326 -4.40 4.23 -5.79
N ARG A 327 -5.71 4.54 -5.89
CA ARG A 327 -6.72 3.65 -6.48
C ARG A 327 -6.70 3.74 -8.00
N ARG A 328 -5.51 3.68 -8.60
CA ARG A 328 -5.37 3.70 -10.05
C ARG A 328 -5.88 2.38 -10.58
N ALA A 329 -7.10 2.38 -11.10
CA ALA A 329 -7.68 1.21 -11.71
C ALA A 329 -8.66 1.61 -12.81
N ASP A 330 -8.58 0.92 -13.94
CA ASP A 330 -9.60 0.98 -14.98
C ASP A 330 -10.63 -0.10 -14.68
N VAL A 331 -11.87 0.29 -14.41
CA VAL A 331 -12.91 -0.62 -13.89
C VAL A 331 -14.06 -0.77 -14.88
N LEU A 332 -14.34 -2.00 -15.29
CA LEU A 332 -15.57 -2.36 -15.98
C LEU A 332 -16.51 -3.08 -15.01
N VAL A 333 -17.64 -2.46 -14.68
CA VAL A 333 -18.69 -3.09 -13.87
C VAL A 333 -19.74 -3.71 -14.78
N VAL A 334 -20.08 -4.97 -14.56
CA VAL A 334 -21.11 -5.72 -15.26
C VAL A 334 -22.15 -6.18 -14.24
N LEU A 335 -23.38 -5.66 -14.35
CA LEU A 335 -24.46 -5.99 -13.43
C LEU A 335 -25.47 -6.93 -14.10
N ASP A 336 -25.79 -8.05 -13.44
CA ASP A 336 -26.95 -8.84 -13.79
C ASP A 336 -28.21 -8.02 -13.56
N THR A 337 -29.06 -7.99 -14.58
CA THR A 337 -30.35 -7.30 -14.58
C THR A 337 -31.49 -8.28 -14.74
N ALA A 338 -31.26 -9.61 -14.77
CA ALA A 338 -32.33 -10.60 -14.88
C ALA A 338 -33.42 -10.39 -13.82
N ALA A 339 -34.65 -10.77 -14.12
CA ALA A 339 -35.81 -10.53 -13.25
C ALA A 339 -35.63 -11.03 -11.79
N GLY A 340 -34.79 -12.04 -11.57
CA GLY A 340 -34.44 -12.55 -10.24
C GLY A 340 -33.83 -11.49 -9.30
N THR A 341 -33.15 -10.48 -9.85
CA THR A 341 -32.50 -9.38 -9.13
C THR A 341 -33.49 -8.39 -8.49
N ALA A 342 -34.79 -8.50 -8.82
CA ALA A 342 -35.86 -7.78 -8.12
C ALA A 342 -36.06 -8.30 -6.69
N ARG A 343 -35.61 -9.53 -6.39
CA ARG A 343 -35.72 -10.12 -5.05
C ARG A 343 -34.74 -9.45 -4.08
N PRO A 344 -35.17 -9.15 -2.84
CA PRO A 344 -34.28 -8.55 -1.87
C PRO A 344 -33.04 -9.41 -1.56
N ALA A 345 -31.94 -8.76 -1.20
CA ALA A 345 -30.77 -9.43 -0.64
C ALA A 345 -31.10 -10.06 0.74
N PRO A 346 -30.65 -11.28 1.12
CA PRO A 346 -30.82 -11.73 2.51
C PRO A 346 -30.30 -10.71 3.51
N GLY A 347 -31.16 -10.42 4.49
CA GLY A 347 -30.93 -9.39 5.51
C GLY A 347 -31.27 -7.97 5.08
N GLY A 348 -31.90 -7.77 3.91
CA GLY A 348 -32.38 -6.47 3.46
C GLY A 348 -33.75 -6.54 2.79
N ASP A 349 -34.38 -5.38 2.65
CA ASP A 349 -35.72 -5.22 2.06
C ASP A 349 -35.70 -4.61 0.66
N GLU A 350 -34.53 -4.14 0.20
CA GLU A 350 -34.33 -3.56 -1.13
C GLU A 350 -33.93 -4.62 -2.16
N PRO A 351 -34.33 -4.48 -3.44
CA PRO A 351 -33.90 -5.36 -4.52
C PRO A 351 -32.37 -5.48 -4.59
N LEU A 352 -31.87 -6.69 -4.90
CA LEU A 352 -30.44 -6.94 -5.07
C LEU A 352 -29.80 -5.99 -6.10
N LEU A 353 -30.50 -5.70 -7.21
CA LEU A 353 -30.00 -4.76 -8.21
C LEU A 353 -29.78 -3.35 -7.62
N THR A 354 -30.66 -2.91 -6.71
CA THR A 354 -30.53 -1.62 -6.02
C THR A 354 -29.28 -1.56 -5.16
N ASP A 355 -29.00 -2.64 -4.42
CA ASP A 355 -27.77 -2.73 -3.62
C ASP A 355 -26.52 -2.77 -4.50
N ALA A 356 -26.54 -3.52 -5.60
CA ALA A 356 -25.44 -3.58 -6.55
C ALA A 356 -25.18 -2.23 -7.25
N GLN A 357 -26.25 -1.50 -7.62
CA GLN A 357 -26.16 -0.14 -8.17
C GLN A 357 -25.48 0.81 -7.19
N ARG A 358 -25.86 0.76 -5.90
CA ARG A 358 -25.27 1.60 -4.86
C ARG A 358 -23.79 1.29 -4.66
N CYS A 359 -23.42 0.02 -4.54
CA CYS A 359 -22.02 -0.38 -4.39
C CYS A 359 -21.18 -0.01 -5.62
N ALA A 360 -21.73 -0.15 -6.83
CA ALA A 360 -21.07 0.27 -8.07
C ALA A 360 -20.84 1.79 -8.11
N GLN A 361 -21.83 2.58 -7.67
CA GLN A 361 -21.70 4.02 -7.56
C GLN A 361 -20.60 4.42 -6.55
N GLU A 362 -20.55 3.77 -5.40
CA GLU A 362 -19.50 4.00 -4.40
C GLU A 362 -18.09 3.71 -4.95
N VAL A 363 -17.93 2.64 -5.74
CA VAL A 363 -16.65 2.37 -6.42
C VAL A 363 -16.31 3.47 -7.42
N VAL A 364 -17.26 3.88 -8.27
CA VAL A 364 -17.05 4.96 -9.25
C VAL A 364 -16.64 6.26 -8.55
N ASP A 365 -17.31 6.62 -7.46
CA ASP A 365 -17.01 7.84 -6.70
C ASP A 365 -15.67 7.77 -5.97
N ALA A 366 -15.23 6.56 -5.61
CA ALA A 366 -13.95 6.32 -4.95
C ALA A 366 -12.73 6.40 -5.88
N LEU A 367 -12.91 6.21 -7.20
CA LEU A 367 -11.82 6.23 -8.19
C LEU A 367 -11.32 7.66 -8.49
N PRO A 368 -10.02 7.85 -8.78
CA PRO A 368 -9.46 9.14 -9.14
C PRO A 368 -9.89 9.59 -10.56
N ALA A 369 -9.62 10.85 -10.93
CA ALA A 369 -10.06 11.42 -12.20
C ALA A 369 -9.32 10.87 -13.44
N ASP A 370 -8.12 10.31 -13.25
CA ASP A 370 -7.28 9.68 -14.28
C ASP A 370 -7.60 8.19 -14.51
N ALA A 371 -8.49 7.61 -13.70
CA ALA A 371 -9.06 6.29 -13.90
C ALA A 371 -10.02 6.27 -15.11
N ARG A 372 -10.32 5.08 -15.62
CA ARG A 372 -11.42 4.84 -16.57
C ARG A 372 -12.47 3.97 -15.93
N ALA A 373 -13.74 4.23 -16.24
CA ALA A 373 -14.81 3.32 -15.84
C ALA A 373 -15.85 3.11 -16.93
N GLY A 374 -16.45 1.92 -16.94
CA GLY A 374 -17.54 1.52 -17.81
C GLY A 374 -18.61 0.73 -17.06
N LEU A 375 -19.82 0.68 -17.63
CA LEU A 375 -20.96 -0.01 -17.07
C LEU A 375 -21.64 -0.85 -18.14
N TRP A 376 -21.73 -2.15 -17.92
CA TRP A 376 -22.46 -3.08 -18.76
C TRP A 376 -23.56 -3.75 -17.93
N THR A 377 -24.55 -4.29 -18.62
CA THR A 377 -25.57 -5.15 -18.04
C THR A 377 -25.56 -6.51 -18.70
N LEU A 378 -25.94 -7.54 -17.97
CA LEU A 378 -26.25 -8.85 -18.53
C LEU A 378 -27.65 -9.30 -18.13
N ALA A 379 -28.27 -10.14 -18.97
CA ALA A 379 -29.51 -10.85 -18.70
C ALA A 379 -29.47 -12.18 -19.47
N GLY A 380 -29.08 -13.24 -18.77
CA GLY A 380 -28.73 -14.53 -19.36
C GLY A 380 -27.54 -14.39 -20.32
N ARG A 381 -27.64 -14.95 -21.52
CA ARG A 381 -26.55 -14.93 -22.52
C ARG A 381 -26.34 -13.59 -23.21
N ARG A 382 -27.21 -12.61 -22.97
CA ARG A 382 -27.15 -11.29 -23.61
C ARG A 382 -26.47 -10.31 -22.67
N HIS A 383 -25.51 -9.55 -23.19
CA HIS A 383 -24.95 -8.39 -22.52
C HIS A 383 -25.25 -7.12 -23.34
N ARG A 384 -25.24 -5.97 -22.66
CA ARG A 384 -25.43 -4.65 -23.27
C ARG A 384 -24.48 -3.66 -22.63
N VAL A 385 -23.83 -2.87 -23.46
CA VAL A 385 -23.02 -1.73 -23.01
C VAL A 385 -23.95 -0.58 -22.66
N VAL A 386 -23.95 -0.15 -21.39
CA VAL A 386 -24.70 1.04 -20.94
C VAL A 386 -23.81 2.27 -21.05
N VAL A 387 -22.60 2.17 -20.52
CA VAL A 387 -21.55 3.19 -20.64
C VAL A 387 -20.26 2.50 -21.07
N ARG A 388 -19.71 2.91 -22.22
CA ARG A 388 -18.39 2.42 -22.68
C ARG A 388 -17.28 2.84 -21.71
N PRO A 389 -16.28 1.99 -21.44
CA PRO A 389 -15.11 2.36 -20.64
C PRO A 389 -14.40 3.61 -21.16
N GLY A 390 -14.26 4.64 -20.33
CA GLY A 390 -13.63 5.90 -20.70
C GLY A 390 -13.15 6.70 -19.48
N PRO A 391 -12.34 7.76 -19.69
CA PRO A 391 -11.80 8.59 -18.62
C PRO A 391 -12.88 9.14 -17.68
N LEU A 392 -12.59 9.19 -16.39
CA LEU A 392 -13.54 9.49 -15.33
C LEU A 392 -13.70 11.00 -15.06
N ASP A 393 -13.97 11.75 -16.12
CA ASP A 393 -14.34 13.17 -16.03
C ASP A 393 -15.75 13.37 -15.45
N ALA A 394 -16.14 14.63 -15.21
CA ALA A 394 -17.44 14.96 -14.64
C ALA A 394 -18.62 14.46 -15.49
N GLY A 395 -18.50 14.49 -16.82
CA GLY A 395 -19.53 14.00 -17.74
C GLY A 395 -19.65 12.48 -17.69
N ARG A 396 -18.53 11.77 -17.62
CA ARG A 396 -18.50 10.32 -17.45
C ARG A 396 -19.11 9.88 -16.14
N ARG A 397 -18.80 10.57 -15.03
CA ARG A 397 -19.40 10.29 -13.72
C ARG A 397 -20.92 10.46 -13.75
N ALA A 398 -21.41 11.54 -14.35
CA ALA A 398 -22.84 11.75 -14.54
C ALA A 398 -23.48 10.67 -15.43
N ALA A 399 -22.80 10.24 -16.50
CA ALA A 399 -23.29 9.17 -17.37
C ALA A 399 -23.33 7.80 -16.66
N LEU A 400 -22.34 7.49 -15.83
CA LEU A 400 -22.32 6.27 -15.01
C LEU A 400 -23.41 6.31 -13.95
N ALA A 401 -23.56 7.41 -13.22
CA ALA A 401 -24.61 7.57 -12.21
C ALA A 401 -26.01 7.46 -12.82
N GLY A 402 -26.26 8.15 -13.94
CA GLY A 402 -27.52 8.06 -14.67
C GLY A 402 -27.76 6.65 -15.25
N GLY A 403 -26.72 6.03 -15.78
CA GLY A 403 -26.77 4.67 -16.31
C GLY A 403 -27.08 3.63 -15.24
N LEU A 404 -26.47 3.75 -14.05
CA LEU A 404 -26.77 2.93 -12.88
C LEU A 404 -28.21 3.16 -12.44
N HIS A 405 -28.64 4.40 -12.23
CA HIS A 405 -30.00 4.71 -11.77
C HIS A 405 -31.10 4.23 -12.74
N ALA A 406 -30.82 4.20 -14.03
CA ALA A 406 -31.77 3.75 -15.05
C ALA A 406 -31.90 2.22 -15.18
N LEU A 407 -31.07 1.42 -14.50
CA LEU A 407 -31.20 -0.03 -14.56
C LEU A 407 -32.44 -0.50 -13.79
N ALA A 408 -33.14 -1.46 -14.38
CA ALA A 408 -34.29 -2.12 -13.78
C ALA A 408 -34.20 -3.64 -14.02
N PRO A 409 -34.75 -4.46 -13.12
CA PRO A 409 -34.81 -5.90 -13.34
C PRO A 409 -35.64 -6.22 -14.59
N ALA A 410 -35.02 -6.86 -15.57
CA ALA A 410 -35.61 -7.25 -16.84
C ALA A 410 -34.89 -8.47 -17.45
N GLY A 411 -35.63 -9.25 -18.25
CA GLY A 411 -35.06 -10.37 -18.98
C GLY A 411 -34.94 -11.66 -18.15
N ARG A 412 -34.54 -12.73 -18.84
CA ARG A 412 -34.43 -14.07 -18.26
C ARG A 412 -33.02 -14.30 -17.73
N ALA A 413 -32.92 -14.99 -16.59
CA ALA A 413 -31.66 -15.49 -16.09
C ALA A 413 -31.07 -16.55 -17.04
N GLY A 414 -29.77 -16.77 -16.95
CA GLY A 414 -29.07 -17.78 -17.73
C GLY A 414 -27.56 -17.67 -17.60
N PRO A 415 -26.81 -18.54 -18.31
CA PRO A 415 -25.37 -18.68 -18.13
C PRO A 415 -24.60 -17.39 -18.50
N PRO A 416 -23.62 -16.96 -17.68
CA PRO A 416 -22.92 -15.69 -17.84
C PRO A 416 -21.71 -15.75 -18.80
N ASP A 417 -21.38 -16.92 -19.35
CA ASP A 417 -20.12 -17.24 -20.04
C ASP A 417 -19.72 -16.19 -21.08
N ALA A 418 -20.64 -15.87 -21.99
CA ALA A 418 -20.40 -14.91 -23.08
C ALA A 418 -20.21 -13.47 -22.57
N ALA A 419 -20.92 -13.08 -21.50
CA ALA A 419 -20.79 -11.75 -20.91
C ALA A 419 -19.45 -11.61 -20.16
N VAL A 420 -19.05 -12.65 -19.42
CA VAL A 420 -17.77 -12.72 -18.69
C VAL A 420 -16.60 -12.63 -19.67
N LEU A 421 -16.60 -13.48 -20.71
CA LEU A 421 -15.54 -13.48 -21.72
C LEU A 421 -15.47 -12.14 -22.49
N ALA A 422 -16.63 -11.57 -22.87
CA ALA A 422 -16.67 -10.29 -23.56
C ALA A 422 -16.15 -9.14 -22.69
N ALA A 423 -16.51 -9.11 -21.41
CA ALA A 423 -16.03 -8.09 -20.48
C ALA A 423 -14.52 -8.22 -20.23
N TYR A 424 -14.02 -9.45 -20.03
CA TYR A 424 -12.59 -9.72 -19.90
C TYR A 424 -11.80 -9.24 -21.13
N THR A 425 -12.28 -9.60 -22.32
CA THR A 425 -11.66 -9.22 -23.60
C THR A 425 -11.67 -7.70 -23.78
N ALA A 426 -12.80 -7.04 -23.54
CA ALA A 426 -12.90 -5.58 -23.66
C ALA A 426 -11.99 -4.84 -22.67
N ALA A 427 -11.82 -5.38 -21.47
CA ALA A 427 -10.89 -4.84 -20.48
C ALA A 427 -9.44 -5.01 -20.93
N ARG A 428 -9.05 -6.21 -21.38
CA ARG A 428 -7.71 -6.49 -21.93
C ARG A 428 -7.39 -5.57 -23.11
N ASP A 429 -8.33 -5.39 -24.02
CA ASP A 429 -8.15 -4.54 -25.21
C ASP A 429 -8.08 -3.05 -24.83
N GLY A 430 -8.65 -2.66 -23.69
CA GLY A 430 -8.60 -1.31 -23.14
C GLY A 430 -7.41 -1.02 -22.23
N TRP A 431 -6.53 -2.00 -22.00
CA TRP A 431 -5.44 -1.96 -21.03
C TRP A 431 -4.48 -0.79 -21.24
N ARG A 432 -3.92 -0.28 -20.13
CA ARG A 432 -2.91 0.78 -20.11
C ARG A 432 -1.69 0.38 -19.27
N PRO A 433 -0.46 0.68 -19.73
CA PRO A 433 0.74 0.46 -18.91
C PRO A 433 0.66 1.15 -17.56
N GLY A 434 1.01 0.43 -16.50
CA GLY A 434 1.05 0.97 -15.13
C GLY A 434 -0.31 1.26 -14.49
N VAL A 435 -1.43 0.87 -15.11
CA VAL A 435 -2.77 1.00 -14.53
C VAL A 435 -3.44 -0.38 -14.47
N PRO A 436 -3.72 -0.91 -13.26
CA PRO A 436 -4.52 -2.11 -13.08
C PRO A 436 -5.84 -2.07 -13.87
N GLN A 437 -6.11 -3.11 -14.67
CA GLN A 437 -7.33 -3.24 -15.44
C GLN A 437 -8.24 -4.29 -14.77
N ARG A 438 -9.46 -3.91 -14.39
CA ARG A 438 -10.35 -4.73 -13.57
C ARG A 438 -11.72 -4.92 -14.19
N VAL A 439 -12.26 -6.12 -14.04
CA VAL A 439 -13.63 -6.47 -14.40
C VAL A 439 -14.35 -7.00 -13.17
N LEU A 440 -15.49 -6.39 -12.85
CA LEU A 440 -16.40 -6.86 -11.82
C LEU A 440 -17.70 -7.34 -12.46
N VAL A 441 -18.05 -8.60 -12.26
CA VAL A 441 -19.32 -9.17 -12.69
C VAL A 441 -20.15 -9.50 -11.44
N VAL A 442 -21.36 -8.97 -11.33
CA VAL A 442 -22.27 -9.26 -10.21
C VAL A 442 -23.48 -10.03 -10.73
N LEU A 443 -23.73 -11.22 -10.16
CA LEU A 443 -24.74 -12.18 -10.60
C LEU A 443 -25.76 -12.49 -9.50
N ASP A 444 -27.05 -12.70 -9.85
CA ASP A 444 -28.04 -13.32 -8.95
C ASP A 444 -27.97 -14.85 -9.07
N GLY A 445 -27.36 -15.50 -8.09
CA GLY A 445 -27.22 -16.96 -8.03
C GLY A 445 -28.50 -17.71 -7.66
N ARG A 446 -29.61 -17.02 -7.36
CA ARG A 446 -30.84 -17.64 -6.83
C ARG A 446 -31.85 -18.03 -7.92
N GLY A 447 -31.51 -17.93 -9.20
CA GLY A 447 -32.40 -18.29 -10.33
C GLY A 447 -32.16 -19.70 -10.85
N ALA A 448 -33.20 -20.32 -11.43
CA ALA A 448 -33.06 -21.57 -12.17
C ALA A 448 -32.10 -21.38 -13.36
N GLY A 449 -30.99 -22.14 -13.39
CA GLY A 449 -29.95 -22.03 -14.42
C GLY A 449 -29.07 -20.77 -14.34
N ALA A 450 -29.07 -20.06 -13.20
CA ALA A 450 -28.55 -18.69 -13.11
C ALA A 450 -27.17 -18.51 -12.46
N ALA A 451 -26.66 -19.51 -11.73
CA ALA A 451 -25.55 -19.25 -10.81
C ALA A 451 -24.14 -19.54 -11.37
N GLY A 452 -24.03 -20.24 -12.50
CA GLY A 452 -22.75 -20.73 -12.99
C GLY A 452 -22.67 -20.80 -14.52
N PRO A 453 -21.45 -21.01 -15.05
CA PRO A 453 -21.24 -21.16 -16.48
C PRO A 453 -21.98 -22.38 -17.02
N ALA A 454 -22.45 -22.30 -18.25
CA ALA A 454 -23.08 -23.43 -18.93
C ALA A 454 -22.08 -24.58 -19.10
N ASP A 455 -20.84 -24.19 -19.40
CA ASP A 455 -19.72 -25.09 -19.60
C ASP A 455 -18.48 -24.44 -18.94
N PRO A 456 -18.21 -24.79 -17.67
CA PRO A 456 -17.09 -24.22 -16.92
C PRO A 456 -15.74 -24.44 -17.61
N ASP A 457 -15.56 -25.60 -18.25
CA ASP A 457 -14.30 -26.00 -18.86
C ASP A 457 -14.07 -25.24 -20.18
N ARG A 458 -15.15 -25.02 -20.95
CA ARG A 458 -15.09 -24.12 -22.10
C ARG A 458 -14.82 -22.67 -21.71
N LEU A 459 -15.48 -22.14 -20.68
CA LEU A 459 -15.21 -20.77 -20.22
C LEU A 459 -13.76 -20.62 -19.74
N ALA A 460 -13.21 -21.64 -19.05
CA ALA A 460 -11.80 -21.69 -18.69
C ALA A 460 -10.88 -21.65 -19.91
N ALA A 461 -11.15 -22.47 -20.93
CA ALA A 461 -10.37 -22.50 -22.17
C ALA A 461 -10.45 -21.17 -22.92
N ASP A 462 -11.64 -20.58 -23.02
CA ASP A 462 -11.85 -19.29 -23.69
C ASP A 462 -11.14 -18.14 -22.96
N LEU A 463 -11.19 -18.11 -21.62
CA LEU A 463 -10.46 -17.12 -20.80
C LEU A 463 -8.95 -17.32 -20.89
N ALA A 464 -8.46 -18.56 -20.84
CA ALA A 464 -7.05 -18.88 -21.02
C ALA A 464 -6.55 -18.43 -22.40
N GLY A 465 -7.34 -18.68 -23.47
CA GLY A 465 -7.02 -18.23 -24.82
C GLY A 465 -7.09 -16.71 -25.00
N ALA A 466 -7.89 -16.01 -24.20
CA ALA A 466 -7.96 -14.56 -24.20
C ALA A 466 -6.86 -13.90 -23.35
N ARG A 467 -6.19 -14.63 -22.46
CA ARG A 467 -5.16 -14.10 -21.56
C ARG A 467 -3.98 -13.52 -22.35
N ALA A 468 -3.50 -12.37 -21.90
CA ALA A 468 -2.29 -11.74 -22.42
C ALA A 468 -1.44 -11.27 -21.24
N ASP A 469 -0.25 -11.85 -21.04
CA ASP A 469 0.59 -11.56 -19.87
C ASP A 469 1.13 -10.12 -19.87
N ASP A 470 1.23 -9.49 -21.05
CA ASP A 470 1.60 -8.08 -21.23
C ASP A 470 0.43 -7.11 -21.01
N ARG A 471 -0.81 -7.63 -20.96
CA ARG A 471 -2.06 -6.86 -20.76
C ARG A 471 -2.94 -7.53 -19.70
N PRO A 472 -2.45 -7.62 -18.45
CA PRO A 472 -3.15 -8.29 -17.37
C PRO A 472 -4.54 -7.69 -17.10
N VAL A 473 -5.52 -8.55 -16.84
CA VAL A 473 -6.85 -8.18 -16.38
C VAL A 473 -7.16 -8.93 -15.10
N ASP A 474 -7.55 -8.20 -14.05
CA ASP A 474 -8.04 -8.79 -12.82
C ASP A 474 -9.57 -8.98 -12.93
N LEU A 475 -10.00 -10.24 -12.98
CA LEU A 475 -11.42 -10.61 -13.11
C LEU A 475 -11.99 -11.02 -11.76
N ALA A 476 -13.11 -10.42 -11.36
CA ALA A 476 -13.88 -10.84 -10.20
C ALA A 476 -15.34 -11.09 -10.55
N ILE A 477 -15.87 -12.20 -10.04
CA ILE A 477 -17.27 -12.56 -10.16
C ILE A 477 -17.87 -12.64 -8.76
N VAL A 478 -18.90 -11.85 -8.50
CA VAL A 478 -19.63 -11.84 -7.24
C VAL A 478 -20.98 -12.49 -7.47
N VAL A 479 -21.23 -13.63 -6.86
CA VAL A 479 -22.47 -14.39 -7.01
C VAL A 479 -23.29 -14.34 -5.74
N PHE A 480 -24.45 -13.72 -5.83
CA PHE A 480 -25.30 -13.52 -4.69
C PHE A 480 -26.29 -14.68 -4.51
N GLY A 481 -26.22 -15.39 -3.39
CA GLY A 481 -27.11 -16.52 -3.10
C GLY A 481 -26.96 -17.72 -4.06
N GLY A 482 -25.77 -17.89 -4.65
CA GLY A 482 -25.44 -19.06 -5.47
C GLY A 482 -25.27 -20.35 -4.64
N THR A 483 -25.43 -21.50 -5.29
CA THR A 483 -25.10 -22.79 -4.67
C THR A 483 -23.58 -23.00 -4.64
N ASN A 484 -23.08 -23.78 -3.68
CA ASN A 484 -21.65 -24.12 -3.61
C ASN A 484 -21.13 -24.73 -4.93
N ALA A 485 -21.94 -25.55 -5.60
CA ALA A 485 -21.58 -26.15 -6.89
C ALA A 485 -21.40 -25.10 -8.00
N ALA A 486 -22.25 -24.06 -8.01
CA ALA A 486 -22.14 -22.99 -8.99
C ALA A 486 -20.95 -22.06 -8.74
N VAL A 487 -20.67 -21.75 -7.46
CA VAL A 487 -19.48 -21.01 -7.05
C VAL A 487 -18.22 -21.79 -7.46
N ALA A 488 -18.13 -23.07 -7.12
CA ALA A 488 -17.00 -23.93 -7.51
C ALA A 488 -16.85 -24.05 -9.04
N ALA A 489 -17.96 -24.06 -9.79
CA ALA A 489 -17.91 -24.05 -11.25
C ALA A 489 -17.32 -22.74 -11.80
N LEU A 490 -17.68 -21.59 -11.24
CA LEU A 490 -17.09 -20.30 -11.60
C LEU A 490 -15.61 -20.21 -11.21
N GLU A 491 -15.24 -20.69 -10.02
CA GLU A 491 -13.84 -20.72 -9.56
C GLU A 491 -12.97 -21.51 -10.53
N ARG A 492 -13.41 -22.71 -10.92
CA ARG A 492 -12.73 -23.50 -11.96
C ARG A 492 -12.64 -22.76 -13.30
N ALA A 493 -13.71 -22.08 -13.69
CA ALA A 493 -13.76 -21.37 -14.96
C ALA A 493 -12.79 -20.17 -15.01
N VAL A 494 -12.59 -19.45 -13.90
CA VAL A 494 -11.75 -18.24 -13.88
C VAL A 494 -10.31 -18.49 -13.42
N ALA A 495 -10.00 -19.67 -12.87
CA ALA A 495 -8.66 -20.03 -12.40
C ALA A 495 -7.52 -19.80 -13.41
N PRO A 496 -7.65 -20.07 -14.72
CA PRO A 496 -6.54 -19.89 -15.68
C PRO A 496 -6.06 -18.44 -15.83
N VAL A 497 -6.93 -17.48 -15.51
CA VAL A 497 -6.61 -16.04 -15.54
C VAL A 497 -6.38 -15.46 -14.14
N GLY A 498 -6.31 -16.31 -13.11
CA GLY A 498 -6.19 -15.89 -11.71
C GLY A 498 -7.42 -15.10 -11.23
N GLY A 499 -8.61 -15.39 -11.79
CA GLY A 499 -9.83 -14.68 -11.41
C GLY A 499 -10.33 -15.07 -10.02
N TYR A 500 -11.10 -14.17 -9.41
CA TYR A 500 -11.69 -14.33 -8.09
C TYR A 500 -13.20 -14.57 -8.18
N VAL A 501 -13.72 -15.40 -7.28
CA VAL A 501 -15.17 -15.58 -7.11
C VAL A 501 -15.54 -15.34 -5.64
N GLY A 502 -16.43 -14.37 -5.42
CA GLY A 502 -17.00 -14.06 -4.11
C GLY A 502 -18.46 -14.50 -4.03
N ALA A 503 -18.87 -15.07 -2.91
CA ALA A 503 -20.25 -15.51 -2.67
C ALA A 503 -20.86 -14.80 -1.45
N PRO A 504 -21.10 -13.47 -1.52
CA PRO A 504 -21.65 -12.71 -0.41
C PRO A 504 -23.03 -13.24 0.00
N ARG A 505 -23.27 -13.30 1.31
CA ARG A 505 -24.54 -13.77 1.88
C ARG A 505 -25.42 -12.63 2.36
N THR A 506 -24.81 -11.50 2.68
CA THR A 506 -25.46 -10.31 3.21
C THR A 506 -25.10 -9.08 2.39
N ARG A 507 -25.87 -8.00 2.57
CA ARG A 507 -25.55 -6.70 1.97
C ARG A 507 -24.18 -6.16 2.41
N PRO A 508 -23.77 -6.23 3.69
CA PRO A 508 -22.39 -5.92 4.09
C PRO A 508 -21.33 -6.72 3.32
N ASP A 509 -21.56 -8.00 3.05
CA ASP A 509 -20.62 -8.83 2.27
C ASP A 509 -20.53 -8.36 0.81
N LEU A 510 -21.65 -7.92 0.22
CA LEU A 510 -21.65 -7.35 -1.13
C LEU A 510 -20.80 -6.08 -1.17
N ALA A 511 -21.00 -5.17 -0.21
CA ALA A 511 -20.17 -3.97 -0.09
C ALA A 511 -18.68 -4.33 0.13
N ALA A 512 -18.40 -5.43 0.84
CA ALA A 512 -17.05 -5.96 1.01
C ALA A 512 -16.36 -6.28 -0.30
N ALA A 513 -17.05 -7.04 -1.16
CA ALA A 513 -16.53 -7.46 -2.45
C ALA A 513 -16.22 -6.25 -3.35
N PHE A 514 -17.11 -5.25 -3.38
CA PHE A 514 -16.86 -3.99 -4.11
C PHE A 514 -15.69 -3.19 -3.51
N ALA A 515 -15.56 -3.13 -2.19
CA ALA A 515 -14.45 -2.44 -1.53
C ALA A 515 -13.10 -3.11 -1.84
N HIS A 516 -13.05 -4.44 -1.79
CA HIS A 516 -11.87 -5.24 -2.17
C HIS A 516 -11.40 -4.93 -3.60
N LEU A 517 -12.36 -4.77 -4.51
CA LEU A 517 -12.10 -4.40 -5.90
C LEU A 517 -11.59 -2.98 -6.08
N ALA A 518 -12.12 -2.03 -5.32
CA ALA A 518 -11.62 -0.66 -5.34
C ALA A 518 -10.18 -0.57 -4.81
N THR A 519 -9.80 -1.41 -3.84
CA THR A 519 -8.46 -1.40 -3.21
C THR A 519 -7.42 -2.31 -3.87
N GLY A 520 -7.77 -3.04 -4.93
CA GLY A 520 -6.80 -3.87 -5.67
C GLY A 520 -6.49 -5.21 -5.06
N GLY A 521 -7.44 -5.80 -4.34
CA GLY A 521 -7.23 -7.07 -3.65
C GLY A 521 -7.18 -8.33 -4.52
N LEU A 522 -7.40 -8.25 -5.83
CA LEU A 522 -7.55 -9.42 -6.71
C LEU A 522 -6.25 -10.20 -6.99
N ARG A 523 -5.09 -9.66 -6.58
CA ARG A 523 -3.81 -10.38 -6.59
C ARG A 523 -3.35 -10.55 -5.15
N GLY A 524 -3.70 -11.70 -4.58
CA GLY A 524 -3.36 -12.10 -3.21
C GLY A 524 -3.50 -13.59 -3.04
#